data_AF-A0A3P3TAL0-F1
#
_entry.id   AF-A0A3P3TAL0-F1
#
_cell.length_a   1.000
_cell.length_b   1.000
_cell.length_c   1.000
_cell.angle_alpha   90.00
_cell.angle_beta   90.00
_cell.angle_gamma   90.00
#
_symmetry.space_group_name_H-M   'P 1'
#
loop_
_entity.id
_entity.type
_entity.pdbx_description
1 polymer ?
#
loop_
_entity_poly.entity_id
_entity_poly.type
_entity_poly.pdbx_seq_one_letter_code
_entity_poly.pdbx_strand_id
1 'polypeptide(L)'
;MKGVLSKFTKPISIERYFSSLPLYGTVESVDSLSGYFLRPELKDLLLQSNQYMDNRNKQLVLTDHAYERWNQRVAYSTEKTILENKLNILYAMLDRVDFITHEMGVIDKDILFTYEQEQGRIIISTFYGRLSQNPSLNHFETMRNYNHQSDDYIELSLVDSILSSLFDPPIPAQRMIFKGSTSQYLIDKYSDNERSLFVLLVLEGAEKGLLREIYSDRPECEKIEKSVRQAISLLGEEEFVYNHIAFHYPDELSKRLKKLKGK
;
A
#
# COMPACT_ATOMS: atom_id res chain seq x y z
N MET A 1 -1.04 13.30 28.13
CA MET A 1 -1.67 13.33 26.79
C MET A 1 -2.88 12.38 26.68
N LYS A 2 -2.75 11.08 26.97
CA LYS A 2 -3.84 10.06 26.83
C LYS A 2 -5.20 10.44 27.44
N GLY A 3 -5.23 11.01 28.65
CA GLY A 3 -6.49 11.44 29.30
C GLY A 3 -7.24 12.58 28.59
N VAL A 4 -6.52 13.42 27.84
CA VAL A 4 -7.11 14.51 27.04
C VAL A 4 -7.74 13.94 25.77
N LEU A 5 -7.00 13.08 25.06
CA LEU A 5 -7.41 12.51 23.76
C LEU A 5 -8.66 11.63 23.85
N SER A 6 -8.88 10.96 24.99
CA SER A 6 -10.04 10.06 25.21
C SER A 6 -11.42 10.65 24.89
N LYS A 7 -11.60 11.98 24.92
CA LYS A 7 -12.87 12.64 24.57
C LYS A 7 -13.04 12.85 23.05
N PHE A 8 -11.91 12.89 22.34
CA PHE A 8 -11.80 13.19 20.92
C PHE A 8 -11.57 11.95 20.07
N THR A 9 -11.23 10.82 20.70
CA THR A 9 -11.20 9.50 20.08
C THR A 9 -12.43 8.68 20.46
N LYS A 10 -12.68 7.61 19.72
CA LYS A 10 -13.67 6.58 20.05
C LYS A 10 -12.98 5.22 20.06
N PRO A 11 -13.34 4.30 20.97
CA PRO A 11 -12.86 2.92 20.91
C PRO A 11 -13.13 2.32 19.53
N ILE A 12 -12.19 1.49 19.08
CA ILE A 12 -12.28 0.72 17.84
C ILE A 12 -12.06 -0.75 18.16
N SER A 13 -12.58 -1.64 17.30
CA SER A 13 -12.20 -3.05 17.31
C SER A 13 -11.17 -3.27 16.20
N ILE A 14 -9.98 -3.77 16.56
CA ILE A 14 -8.96 -4.13 15.58
C ILE A 14 -9.25 -5.55 15.13
N GLU A 15 -9.50 -5.72 13.84
CA GLU A 15 -9.80 -7.03 13.24
C GLU A 15 -8.52 -7.67 12.70
N ARG A 16 -7.65 -6.87 12.10
CA ARG A 16 -6.34 -7.32 11.61
C ARG A 16 -5.30 -6.23 11.80
N TYR A 17 -4.06 -6.66 12.04
CA TYR A 17 -2.92 -5.78 12.18
C TYR A 17 -1.69 -6.41 11.56
N PHE A 18 -0.92 -5.60 10.84
CA PHE A 18 0.34 -5.95 10.23
C PHE A 18 1.37 -4.86 10.56
N SER A 19 2.62 -5.28 10.77
CA SER A 19 3.77 -4.39 10.90
C SER A 19 4.89 -5.00 10.09
N SER A 20 5.47 -4.22 9.18
CA SER A 20 6.63 -4.66 8.43
C SER A 20 7.89 -4.56 9.29
N LEU A 21 8.95 -5.25 8.85
CA LEU A 21 10.29 -4.94 9.34
C LEU A 21 10.73 -3.56 8.81
N PRO A 22 11.59 -2.81 9.55
CA PRO A 22 12.05 -1.48 9.13
C PRO A 22 12.66 -1.46 7.73
N LEU A 23 13.40 -2.52 7.36
CA LEU A 23 14.01 -2.67 6.04
C LEU A 23 13.01 -2.55 4.86
N TYR A 24 11.74 -2.90 5.09
CA TYR A 24 10.71 -2.89 4.06
C TYR A 24 9.72 -1.73 4.23
N GLY A 25 9.52 -1.24 5.45
CA GLY A 25 8.46 -0.28 5.79
C GLY A 25 8.82 1.19 5.64
N THR A 26 10.12 1.49 5.50
CA THR A 26 10.58 2.86 5.29
C THR A 26 10.60 3.17 3.80
N VAL A 27 10.00 4.29 3.42
CA VAL A 27 10.10 4.83 2.06
C VAL A 27 11.16 5.93 2.01
N GLU A 28 11.80 6.13 0.85
CA GLU A 28 12.83 7.17 0.71
C GLU A 28 12.26 8.56 0.94
N SER A 29 11.07 8.81 0.41
CA SER A 29 10.32 10.05 0.62
C SER A 29 8.83 9.75 0.49
N VAL A 30 8.06 10.20 1.48
CA VAL A 30 6.60 10.13 1.46
C VAL A 30 6.00 10.91 0.28
N ASP A 31 6.66 11.98 -0.21
CA ASP A 31 6.16 12.74 -1.36
C ASP A 31 6.18 11.94 -2.66
N SER A 32 7.08 10.97 -2.79
CA SER A 32 7.13 10.10 -3.97
C SER A 32 5.88 9.22 -4.11
N LEU A 33 5.12 9.06 -3.03
CA LEU A 33 3.87 8.30 -3.01
C LEU A 33 2.64 9.13 -3.35
N SER A 34 2.78 10.45 -3.49
CA SER A 34 1.67 11.35 -3.74
C SER A 34 0.88 10.93 -4.98
N GLY A 35 -0.41 10.68 -4.81
CA GLY A 35 -1.31 10.27 -5.89
C GLY A 35 -1.17 8.81 -6.35
N TYR A 36 -0.18 8.06 -5.86
CA TYR A 36 -0.02 6.63 -6.18
C TYR A 36 -1.26 5.81 -5.79
N PHE A 37 -1.84 6.13 -4.63
CA PHE A 37 -3.03 5.46 -4.07
C PHE A 37 -4.35 6.02 -4.58
N LEU A 38 -4.33 7.20 -5.22
CA LEU A 38 -5.51 7.82 -5.83
C LEU A 38 -5.87 7.21 -7.20
N ARG A 39 -5.03 6.30 -7.73
CA ARG A 39 -5.31 5.56 -8.95
C ARG A 39 -6.55 4.68 -8.79
N PRO A 40 -7.59 4.80 -9.64
CA PRO A 40 -8.83 4.03 -9.52
C PRO A 40 -8.61 2.52 -9.43
N GLU A 41 -7.65 1.99 -10.21
CA GLU A 41 -7.36 0.56 -10.28
C GLU A 41 -6.80 0.02 -8.96
N LEU A 42 -5.94 0.81 -8.30
CA LEU A 42 -5.37 0.44 -7.00
C LEU A 42 -6.40 0.54 -5.89
N LYS A 43 -7.27 1.55 -5.94
CA LYS A 43 -8.38 1.70 -5.02
C LYS A 43 -9.33 0.50 -5.08
N ASP A 44 -9.70 0.07 -6.29
CA ASP A 44 -10.56 -1.10 -6.48
C ASP A 44 -9.89 -2.38 -6.00
N LEU A 45 -8.59 -2.54 -6.24
CA LEU A 45 -7.80 -3.64 -5.69
C LEU A 45 -7.88 -3.68 -4.15
N LEU A 46 -7.61 -2.56 -3.48
CA LEU A 46 -7.62 -2.47 -2.02
C LEU A 46 -9.03 -2.70 -1.42
N LEU A 47 -10.10 -2.42 -2.16
CA LEU A 47 -11.46 -2.72 -1.74
C LEU A 47 -11.78 -4.22 -1.83
N GLN A 48 -11.28 -4.90 -2.87
CA GLN A 48 -11.48 -6.33 -3.09
C GLN A 48 -10.61 -7.19 -2.15
N SER A 49 -9.44 -6.68 -1.78
CA SER A 49 -8.39 -7.43 -1.09
C SER A 49 -8.72 -7.88 0.34
N ASN A 50 -9.82 -7.38 0.91
CA ASN A 50 -10.29 -7.77 2.24
C ASN A 50 -11.17 -9.03 2.25
N GLN A 51 -11.48 -9.60 1.08
CA GLN A 51 -12.39 -10.74 0.95
C GLN A 51 -11.68 -12.10 0.80
N TYR A 52 -10.37 -12.12 0.46
CA TYR A 52 -9.69 -13.34 -0.01
C TYR A 52 -8.36 -13.60 0.72
N MET A 53 -8.42 -14.09 1.96
CA MET A 53 -7.24 -14.55 2.71
C MET A 53 -7.14 -16.07 2.87
N ASP A 54 -8.21 -16.82 2.57
CA ASP A 54 -8.14 -18.28 2.57
C ASP A 54 -7.35 -18.76 1.33
N ASN A 55 -6.13 -19.29 1.55
CA ASN A 55 -5.26 -20.03 0.62
C ASN A 55 -3.95 -19.38 0.12
N ARG A 56 -3.31 -18.45 0.86
CA ARG A 56 -1.95 -17.96 0.50
C ARG A 56 -0.82 -18.74 1.16
N ASN A 57 -0.89 -20.08 1.12
CA ASN A 57 0.18 -20.95 1.61
C ASN A 57 1.36 -21.09 0.61
N LYS A 58 1.37 -20.30 -0.46
CA LYS A 58 2.41 -20.36 -1.49
C LYS A 58 3.42 -19.23 -1.29
N GLN A 59 4.67 -19.51 -1.61
CA GLN A 59 5.75 -18.52 -1.64
C GLN A 59 6.01 -18.07 -3.08
N LEU A 60 6.12 -16.76 -3.31
CA LEU A 60 6.65 -16.23 -4.56
C LEU A 60 8.16 -16.41 -4.60
N VAL A 61 8.68 -16.94 -5.70
CA VAL A 61 10.12 -17.14 -5.92
C VAL A 61 10.50 -16.54 -7.26
N LEU A 62 11.63 -15.84 -7.32
CA LEU A 62 12.15 -15.24 -8.54
C LEU A 62 13.18 -16.14 -9.23
N THR A 63 13.06 -16.31 -10.54
CA THR A 63 14.20 -16.75 -11.36
C THR A 63 15.24 -15.63 -11.47
N ASP A 64 16.47 -15.94 -11.86
CA ASP A 64 17.49 -14.91 -12.14
C ASP A 64 17.07 -14.04 -13.32
N HIS A 65 16.48 -14.66 -14.35
CA HIS A 65 15.91 -13.95 -15.48
C HIS A 65 14.83 -12.95 -15.08
N ALA A 66 13.91 -13.35 -14.20
CA ALA A 66 12.89 -12.42 -13.69
C ALA A 66 13.53 -11.24 -12.96
N TYR A 67 14.53 -11.49 -12.13
CA TYR A 67 15.24 -10.41 -11.43
C TYR A 67 15.92 -9.43 -12.38
N GLU A 68 16.58 -9.91 -13.43
CA GLU A 68 17.16 -9.06 -14.47
C GLU A 68 16.09 -8.22 -15.17
N ARG A 69 14.96 -8.83 -15.53
CA ARG A 69 13.85 -8.11 -16.19
C ARG A 69 13.17 -7.09 -15.30
N TRP A 70 13.09 -7.32 -13.99
CA TRP A 70 12.63 -6.30 -13.04
C TRP A 70 13.45 -5.03 -13.16
N ASN A 71 14.78 -5.17 -13.10
CA ASN A 71 15.73 -4.06 -13.15
C ASN A 71 15.77 -3.34 -14.52
N GLN A 72 15.29 -3.98 -15.58
CA GLN A 72 15.23 -3.40 -16.93
C GLN A 72 13.87 -2.75 -17.25
N ARG A 73 12.79 -3.13 -16.55
CA ARG A 73 11.41 -2.86 -17.01
C ARG A 73 10.47 -2.34 -15.92
N VAL A 74 10.83 -2.45 -14.65
CA VAL A 74 9.94 -2.14 -13.52
C VAL A 74 10.52 -1.03 -12.64
N ALA A 75 11.66 -1.27 -12.02
CA ALA A 75 12.38 -0.33 -11.17
C ALA A 75 13.75 -0.94 -10.83
N TYR A 76 14.71 -0.12 -10.44
CA TYR A 76 15.96 -0.65 -9.89
C TYR A 76 15.72 -1.23 -8.50
N SER A 77 16.11 -2.48 -8.33
CA SER A 77 16.13 -3.16 -7.03
C SER A 77 17.56 -3.51 -6.65
N THR A 78 17.88 -3.38 -5.37
CA THR A 78 19.25 -3.56 -4.87
C THR A 78 19.69 -5.02 -4.85
N GLU A 79 18.80 -5.92 -4.40
CA GLU A 79 19.10 -7.35 -4.25
C GLU A 79 17.88 -8.21 -4.57
N LYS A 80 18.11 -9.37 -5.22
CA LYS A 80 17.06 -10.33 -5.58
C LYS A 80 16.27 -10.83 -4.36
N THR A 81 16.95 -11.14 -3.26
CA THR A 81 16.33 -11.65 -2.02
C THR A 81 15.43 -10.60 -1.38
N ILE A 82 15.85 -9.32 -1.37
CA ILE A 82 15.07 -8.20 -0.87
C ILE A 82 13.81 -8.02 -1.72
N LEU A 83 13.94 -8.06 -3.05
CA LEU A 83 12.78 -7.98 -3.95
C LEU A 83 11.82 -9.14 -3.72
N GLU A 84 12.32 -10.38 -3.67
CA GLU A 84 11.49 -11.56 -3.43
C GLU A 84 10.72 -11.46 -2.10
N ASN A 85 11.37 -10.98 -1.04
CA ASN A 85 10.70 -10.74 0.24
C ASN A 85 9.62 -9.66 0.14
N LYS A 86 9.89 -8.53 -0.54
CA LYS A 86 8.88 -7.49 -0.79
C LYS A 86 7.67 -8.06 -1.54
N LEU A 87 7.91 -8.84 -2.60
CA LEU A 87 6.86 -9.48 -3.38
C LEU A 87 6.02 -10.45 -2.55
N ASN A 88 6.66 -11.24 -1.68
CA ASN A 88 5.94 -12.11 -0.74
C ASN A 88 5.09 -11.32 0.26
N ILE A 89 5.54 -10.16 0.73
CA ILE A 89 4.72 -9.29 1.59
C ILE A 89 3.51 -8.74 0.81
N LEU A 90 3.72 -8.24 -0.41
CA LEU A 90 2.64 -7.77 -1.29
C LEU A 90 1.60 -8.85 -1.52
N TYR A 91 2.04 -10.07 -1.77
CA TYR A 91 1.17 -11.21 -2.01
C TYR A 91 0.49 -11.72 -0.74
N ALA A 92 1.25 -12.19 0.24
CA ALA A 92 0.70 -12.93 1.37
C ALA A 92 0.04 -12.04 2.42
N MET A 93 0.53 -10.81 2.61
CA MET A 93 0.11 -9.93 3.72
C MET A 93 -0.77 -8.77 3.27
N LEU A 94 -0.49 -8.21 2.09
CA LEU A 94 -1.14 -6.97 1.64
C LEU A 94 -2.20 -7.18 0.57
N ASP A 95 -2.23 -8.36 -0.03
CA ASP A 95 -3.12 -8.72 -1.12
C ASP A 95 -3.12 -7.70 -2.27
N ARG A 96 -1.92 -7.55 -2.83
CA ARG A 96 -1.59 -6.62 -3.92
C ARG A 96 -1.10 -7.34 -5.17
N VAL A 97 -1.25 -8.66 -5.21
CA VAL A 97 -0.83 -9.52 -6.33
C VAL A 97 -2.03 -10.35 -6.76
N ASP A 98 -2.48 -10.14 -8.00
CA ASP A 98 -3.57 -10.88 -8.61
C ASP A 98 -3.06 -11.85 -9.67
N PHE A 99 -3.68 -13.02 -9.76
CA PHE A 99 -3.43 -13.98 -10.83
C PHE A 99 -4.58 -13.89 -11.84
N ILE A 100 -4.31 -13.24 -12.97
CA ILE A 100 -5.29 -13.00 -14.05
C ILE A 100 -5.60 -14.33 -14.74
N THR A 101 -4.57 -15.14 -14.99
CA THR A 101 -4.68 -16.47 -15.57
C THR A 101 -3.77 -17.46 -14.83
N HIS A 102 -3.74 -18.71 -15.27
CA HIS A 102 -2.89 -19.77 -14.72
C HIS A 102 -1.38 -19.50 -14.88
N GLU A 103 -1.00 -18.59 -15.79
CA GLU A 103 0.40 -18.29 -16.13
C GLU A 103 0.74 -16.79 -16.00
N MET A 104 -0.25 -15.93 -15.71
CA MET A 104 -0.05 -14.48 -15.69
C MET A 104 -0.60 -13.85 -14.42
N GLY A 105 0.18 -12.95 -13.84
CA GLY A 105 -0.22 -12.17 -12.69
C GLY A 105 0.14 -10.70 -12.84
N VAL A 106 -0.46 -9.89 -11.98
CA VAL A 106 -0.24 -8.45 -11.93
C VAL A 106 -0.07 -8.01 -10.47
N ILE A 107 0.92 -7.16 -10.24
CA ILE A 107 1.14 -6.50 -8.95
C ILE A 107 0.59 -5.07 -9.05
N ASP A 108 -0.21 -4.64 -8.08
CA ASP A 108 -0.80 -3.29 -8.02
C ASP A 108 -1.58 -2.86 -9.26
N LYS A 109 -2.13 -3.83 -9.99
CA LYS A 109 -2.77 -3.62 -11.30
C LYS A 109 -1.86 -2.87 -12.30
N ASP A 110 -0.54 -2.92 -12.13
CA ASP A 110 0.42 -2.18 -12.96
C ASP A 110 1.60 -3.04 -13.42
N ILE A 111 2.17 -3.89 -12.58
CA ILE A 111 3.37 -4.65 -12.95
C ILE A 111 2.97 -6.04 -13.42
N LEU A 112 3.12 -6.30 -14.72
CA LEU A 112 2.76 -7.56 -15.35
C LEU A 112 3.90 -8.58 -15.29
N PHE A 113 3.59 -9.81 -14.90
CA PHE A 113 4.55 -10.91 -14.84
C PHE A 113 3.93 -12.24 -15.30
N THR A 114 4.78 -13.15 -15.75
CA THR A 114 4.41 -14.55 -15.93
C THR A 114 5.01 -15.43 -14.86
N TYR A 115 4.35 -16.55 -14.59
CA TYR A 115 4.76 -17.46 -13.55
C TYR A 115 4.37 -18.90 -13.85
N GLU A 116 5.02 -19.81 -13.15
CA GLU A 116 4.68 -21.22 -13.10
C GLU A 116 4.33 -21.60 -11.66
N GLN A 117 3.40 -22.55 -11.50
CA GLN A 117 3.02 -23.05 -10.19
C GLN A 117 3.71 -24.38 -9.93
N GLU A 118 4.51 -24.42 -8.87
CA GLU A 118 5.11 -25.65 -8.34
C GLU A 118 4.63 -25.84 -6.91
N GLN A 119 4.75 -27.05 -6.35
CA GLN A 119 4.20 -27.40 -5.04
C GLN A 119 4.54 -26.36 -3.95
N GLY A 120 3.53 -25.60 -3.51
CA GLY A 120 3.71 -24.55 -2.49
C GLY A 120 4.47 -23.30 -2.94
N ARG A 121 4.77 -23.16 -4.24
CA ARG A 121 5.55 -22.05 -4.82
C ARG A 121 4.89 -21.48 -6.06
N ILE A 122 5.14 -20.20 -6.28
CA ILE A 122 4.75 -19.46 -7.48
C ILE A 122 6.06 -18.89 -8.02
N ILE A 123 6.59 -19.52 -9.06
CA ILE A 123 7.89 -19.18 -9.64
C ILE A 123 7.66 -18.14 -10.71
N ILE A 124 8.00 -16.89 -10.43
CA ILE A 124 7.91 -15.81 -11.41
C ILE A 124 9.03 -16.01 -12.43
N SER A 125 8.64 -16.28 -13.68
CA SER A 125 9.56 -16.58 -14.77
C SER A 125 10.09 -15.32 -15.43
N THR A 126 9.27 -14.28 -15.60
CA THR A 126 9.70 -13.00 -16.17
C THR A 126 8.77 -11.83 -15.79
N PHE A 127 9.29 -10.60 -15.84
CA PHE A 127 8.52 -9.36 -15.76
C PHE A 127 8.45 -8.70 -17.13
N TYR A 128 7.25 -8.30 -17.54
CA TYR A 128 7.03 -7.58 -18.80
C TYR A 128 7.12 -6.07 -18.63
N GLY A 129 6.97 -5.57 -17.40
CA GLY A 129 7.10 -4.17 -17.06
C GLY A 129 5.82 -3.60 -16.47
N ARG A 130 5.72 -2.27 -16.47
CA ARG A 130 4.57 -1.52 -15.97
C ARG A 130 3.58 -1.19 -17.10
N LEU A 131 2.31 -1.49 -16.90
CA LEU A 131 1.21 -1.10 -17.80
C LEU A 131 1.17 0.41 -17.98
N SER A 132 1.44 1.18 -16.92
CA SER A 132 1.51 2.64 -16.95
C SER A 132 2.65 3.20 -17.80
N GLN A 133 3.71 2.43 -18.05
CA GLN A 133 4.85 2.85 -18.87
C GLN A 133 4.78 2.29 -20.30
N ASN A 134 4.13 1.15 -20.49
CA ASN A 134 3.97 0.53 -21.79
C ASN A 134 2.53 0.07 -22.03
N PRO A 135 1.68 0.94 -22.62
CA PRO A 135 0.27 0.63 -22.87
C PRO A 135 0.05 -0.59 -23.78
N SER A 136 1.03 -0.98 -24.57
CA SER A 136 0.94 -2.19 -25.42
C SER A 136 0.73 -3.45 -24.58
N LEU A 137 1.23 -3.46 -23.34
CA LEU A 137 1.03 -4.56 -22.38
C LEU A 137 -0.44 -4.76 -21.97
N ASN A 138 -1.34 -3.80 -22.19
CA ASN A 138 -2.78 -4.00 -21.94
C ASN A 138 -3.40 -5.08 -22.84
N HIS A 139 -2.76 -5.37 -23.98
CA HIS A 139 -3.19 -6.40 -24.93
C HIS A 139 -2.23 -7.60 -24.92
N PHE A 140 -1.61 -7.87 -23.77
CA PHE A 140 -0.52 -8.84 -23.66
C PHE A 140 -0.90 -10.25 -24.15
N GLU A 141 -2.12 -10.73 -23.90
CA GLU A 141 -2.59 -12.02 -24.42
C GLU A 141 -2.48 -12.10 -25.95
N THR A 142 -2.81 -11.01 -26.63
CA THR A 142 -2.69 -10.88 -28.08
C THR A 142 -1.21 -10.81 -28.49
N MET A 143 -0.37 -10.08 -27.76
CA MET A 143 1.07 -9.94 -28.06
C MET A 143 1.87 -11.24 -27.85
N ARG A 144 1.48 -12.07 -26.88
CA ARG A 144 2.13 -13.36 -26.61
C ARG A 144 2.14 -14.27 -27.84
N ASN A 145 1.07 -14.23 -28.64
CA ASN A 145 0.96 -15.02 -29.86
C ASN A 145 1.95 -14.57 -30.95
N TYR A 146 2.34 -13.29 -30.97
CA TYR A 146 3.33 -12.77 -31.92
C TYR A 146 4.77 -13.07 -31.50
N ASN A 147 5.07 -13.04 -30.19
CA ASN A 147 6.40 -13.40 -29.68
C ASN A 147 6.77 -14.88 -29.90
N HIS A 148 5.80 -15.76 -30.22
CA HIS A 148 6.08 -17.15 -30.59
C HIS A 148 6.48 -17.33 -32.06
N GLN A 149 6.33 -16.32 -32.94
CA GLN A 149 6.40 -16.51 -34.39
C GLN A 149 7.33 -15.57 -35.18
N SER A 150 8.06 -14.64 -34.56
CA SER A 150 8.92 -13.71 -35.31
C SER A 150 10.19 -13.30 -34.58
N ASP A 151 11.25 -13.02 -35.34
CA ASP A 151 12.51 -12.38 -34.89
C ASP A 151 12.31 -10.94 -34.37
N ASP A 152 11.09 -10.40 -34.44
CA ASP A 152 10.68 -9.12 -33.87
C ASP A 152 10.46 -9.25 -32.36
N TYR A 153 11.55 -9.20 -31.60
CA TYR A 153 11.50 -9.02 -30.15
C TYR A 153 10.93 -7.63 -29.84
N ILE A 154 9.79 -7.58 -29.14
CA ILE A 154 9.26 -6.31 -28.62
C ILE A 154 10.27 -5.79 -27.58
N GLU A 155 10.89 -4.63 -27.86
CA GLU A 155 11.75 -3.93 -26.91
C GLU A 155 10.89 -3.34 -25.80
N LEU A 156 10.95 -3.97 -24.63
CA LEU A 156 10.20 -3.57 -23.44
C LEU A 156 11.10 -2.91 -22.38
N SER A 157 12.41 -2.83 -22.62
CA SER A 157 13.32 -2.20 -21.68
C SER A 157 13.06 -0.71 -21.64
N LEU A 158 13.10 -0.17 -20.43
CA LEU A 158 12.97 1.25 -20.19
C LEU A 158 14.35 1.90 -20.24
N VAL A 159 14.38 3.17 -20.64
CA VAL A 159 15.61 3.98 -20.59
C VAL A 159 15.96 4.24 -19.12
N ASP A 160 17.26 4.23 -18.78
CA ASP A 160 17.75 4.38 -17.40
C ASP A 160 17.19 5.61 -16.67
N SER A 161 16.99 6.72 -17.39
CA SER A 161 16.39 7.94 -16.82
C SER A 161 14.95 7.73 -16.34
N ILE A 162 14.16 6.92 -17.05
CA ILE A 162 12.82 6.54 -16.63
C ILE A 162 12.91 5.56 -15.46
N LEU A 163 13.73 4.51 -15.55
CA LEU A 163 13.90 3.52 -14.48
C LEU A 163 14.32 4.17 -13.15
N SER A 164 15.24 5.12 -13.20
CA SER A 164 15.72 5.84 -12.01
C SER A 164 14.64 6.70 -11.31
N SER A 165 13.56 7.04 -12.02
CA SER A 165 12.42 7.78 -11.46
C SER A 165 11.31 6.87 -10.92
N LEU A 166 11.35 5.57 -11.22
CA LEU A 166 10.35 4.61 -10.79
C LEU A 166 10.73 4.00 -9.45
N PHE A 167 9.74 3.84 -8.57
CA PHE A 167 9.92 3.22 -7.25
C PHE A 167 9.27 1.84 -7.18
N ASP A 168 9.86 0.92 -6.44
CA ASP A 168 9.23 -0.37 -6.11
C ASP A 168 7.86 -0.17 -5.45
N PRO A 169 6.88 -1.06 -5.67
CA PRO A 169 5.64 -1.09 -4.89
C PRO A 169 5.86 -0.84 -3.39
N PRO A 170 5.30 0.25 -2.82
CA PRO A 170 5.63 0.68 -1.47
C PRO A 170 5.00 -0.26 -0.45
N ILE A 171 5.75 -0.75 0.54
CA ILE A 171 5.23 -1.56 1.64
C ILE A 171 4.93 -0.63 2.82
N PRO A 172 3.71 -0.66 3.40
CA PRO A 172 3.44 0.14 4.58
C PRO A 172 4.24 -0.37 5.77
N ALA A 173 4.77 0.54 6.59
CA ALA A 173 5.37 0.23 7.87
C ALA A 173 4.36 -0.52 8.78
N GLN A 174 3.11 -0.07 8.76
CA GLN A 174 2.03 -0.67 9.53
C GLN A 174 0.73 -0.65 8.72
N ARG A 175 -0.08 -1.70 8.84
CA ARG A 175 -1.44 -1.79 8.29
C ARG A 175 -2.40 -2.21 9.39
N MET A 176 -3.57 -1.60 9.44
CA MET A 176 -4.63 -1.96 10.37
C MET A 176 -5.98 -2.00 9.67
N ILE A 177 -6.72 -3.10 9.86
CA ILE A 177 -8.15 -3.17 9.53
C ILE A 177 -8.91 -3.10 10.84
N PHE A 178 -9.82 -2.13 10.94
CA PHE A 178 -10.53 -1.86 12.17
C PHE A 178 -11.96 -1.41 11.94
N LYS A 179 -12.81 -1.69 12.93
CA LYS A 179 -14.21 -1.29 12.95
C LYS A 179 -14.42 -0.11 13.88
N GLY A 180 -14.99 0.95 13.33
CA GLY A 180 -15.51 2.10 14.08
C GLY A 180 -16.96 1.87 14.52
N SER A 181 -17.70 2.94 14.78
CA SER A 181 -19.11 2.82 15.18
C SER A 181 -20.03 2.45 14.01
N THR A 182 -19.77 2.97 12.81
CA THR A 182 -20.67 2.88 11.65
C THR A 182 -20.04 2.26 10.42
N SER A 183 -18.71 2.18 10.39
CA SER A 183 -17.94 1.82 9.21
C SER A 183 -16.75 0.95 9.60
N GLN A 184 -16.26 0.19 8.63
CA GLN A 184 -15.02 -0.57 8.70
C GLN A 184 -13.98 0.12 7.82
N TYR A 185 -12.73 0.16 8.26
CA TYR A 185 -11.65 0.89 7.59
C TYR A 185 -10.42 0.01 7.46
N LEU A 186 -9.66 0.27 6.41
CA LEU A 186 -8.24 -0.09 6.29
C LEU A 186 -7.42 1.19 6.40
N ILE A 187 -6.36 1.16 7.18
CA ILE A 187 -5.37 2.24 7.25
C ILE A 187 -3.96 1.66 7.07
N ASP A 188 -3.25 2.21 6.10
CA ASP A 188 -1.84 1.94 5.86
C ASP A 188 -1.01 3.14 6.28
N LYS A 189 0.07 2.92 7.03
CA LYS A 189 1.04 3.93 7.42
C LYS A 189 2.34 3.70 6.65
N TYR A 190 2.77 4.73 5.94
CA TYR A 190 4.08 4.86 5.32
C TYR A 190 4.85 5.95 6.06
N SER A 191 6.15 5.78 6.26
CA SER A 191 6.96 6.78 6.95
C SER A 191 8.31 6.94 6.26
N ASP A 192 8.78 8.18 6.22
CA ASP A 192 10.18 8.52 6.00
C ASP A 192 10.77 9.07 7.32
N ASN A 193 11.93 9.72 7.26
CA ASN A 193 12.59 10.27 8.45
C ASN A 193 11.90 11.54 9.00
N GLU A 194 11.03 12.18 8.22
CA GLU A 194 10.45 13.48 8.55
C GLU A 194 8.97 13.37 8.96
N ARG A 195 8.21 12.50 8.28
CA ARG A 195 6.77 12.41 8.45
C ARG A 195 6.19 11.04 8.09
N SER A 196 4.90 10.90 8.39
CA SER A 196 4.08 9.74 8.06
C SER A 196 2.95 10.12 7.10
N LEU A 197 2.70 9.26 6.13
CA LEU A 197 1.49 9.26 5.30
C LEU A 197 0.59 8.11 5.72
N PHE A 198 -0.67 8.43 6.00
CA PHE A 198 -1.72 7.44 6.19
C PHE A 198 -2.62 7.38 4.96
N VAL A 199 -2.77 6.19 4.39
CA VAL A 199 -3.74 5.91 3.34
C VAL A 199 -4.93 5.23 4.01
N LEU A 200 -6.04 5.94 4.11
CA LEU A 200 -7.27 5.47 4.72
C LEU A 200 -8.28 5.08 3.64
N LEU A 201 -8.79 3.86 3.70
CA LEU A 201 -9.87 3.36 2.84
C LEU A 201 -11.07 2.90 3.67
N VAL A 202 -12.25 3.37 3.30
CA VAL A 202 -13.52 2.91 3.91
C VAL A 202 -13.98 1.63 3.21
N LEU A 203 -13.98 0.50 3.94
CA LEU A 203 -14.33 -0.83 3.41
C LEU A 203 -15.84 -1.08 3.43
N GLU A 204 -16.51 -0.62 4.50
CA GLU A 204 -17.94 -0.77 4.71
C GLU A 204 -18.52 0.51 5.34
N GLY A 205 -19.80 0.81 5.09
CA GLY A 205 -20.51 1.97 5.61
C GLY A 205 -21.00 2.92 4.51
N ALA A 206 -21.53 4.09 4.91
CA ALA A 206 -22.13 5.06 4.00
C ALA A 206 -21.13 5.64 2.98
N GLU A 207 -19.86 5.78 3.38
CA GLU A 207 -18.78 6.29 2.52
C GLU A 207 -17.93 5.15 1.94
N LYS A 208 -18.47 3.95 1.73
CA LYS A 208 -17.72 2.81 1.19
C LYS A 208 -16.98 3.20 -0.10
N GLY A 209 -15.69 2.85 -0.16
CA GLY A 209 -14.80 3.22 -1.25
C GLY A 209 -14.26 4.64 -1.16
N LEU A 210 -14.52 5.40 -0.11
CA LEU A 210 -13.79 6.65 0.07
C LEU A 210 -12.34 6.36 0.45
N LEU A 211 -11.40 6.96 -0.29
CA LEU A 211 -9.96 6.88 -0.06
C LEU A 211 -9.46 8.27 0.30
N ARG A 212 -8.65 8.38 1.37
CA ARG A 212 -8.06 9.64 1.83
C ARG A 212 -6.58 9.44 2.15
N GLU A 213 -5.78 10.42 1.76
CA GLU A 213 -4.38 10.56 2.15
C GLU A 213 -4.27 11.59 3.27
N ILE A 214 -3.63 11.21 4.38
CA ILE A 214 -3.48 12.06 5.57
C ILE A 214 -1.99 12.15 5.89
N TYR A 215 -1.45 13.36 5.95
CA TYR A 215 -0.03 13.58 6.27
C TYR A 215 0.12 14.02 7.72
N SER A 216 1.05 13.42 8.47
CA SER A 216 1.23 13.68 9.91
C SER A 216 1.78 15.09 10.21
N ASP A 217 2.35 15.77 9.22
CA ASP A 217 2.83 17.16 9.31
C ASP A 217 1.76 18.20 8.92
N ARG A 218 0.55 17.75 8.53
CA ARG A 218 -0.56 18.63 8.09
C ARG A 218 -1.80 18.48 8.98
N PRO A 219 -1.75 18.92 10.26
CA PRO A 219 -2.88 18.81 11.19
C PRO A 219 -4.16 19.53 10.72
N GLU A 220 -4.02 20.52 9.85
CA GLU A 220 -5.10 21.32 9.25
C GLU A 220 -5.89 20.60 8.15
N CYS A 221 -5.52 19.37 7.78
CA CYS A 221 -6.26 18.53 6.85
C CYS A 221 -7.73 18.35 7.25
N GLU A 222 -8.55 17.80 6.35
CA GLU A 222 -9.98 17.56 6.61
C GLU A 222 -10.24 16.88 7.95
N LYS A 223 -11.39 17.19 8.57
CA LYS A 223 -11.77 16.63 9.87
C LYS A 223 -11.75 15.10 9.84
N ILE A 224 -10.90 14.53 10.69
CA ILE A 224 -10.77 13.09 10.85
C ILE A 224 -11.86 12.58 11.82
N GLU A 225 -12.39 11.39 11.58
CA GLU A 225 -13.37 10.80 12.49
C GLU A 225 -12.73 10.33 13.81
N LYS A 226 -13.54 10.25 14.89
CA LYS A 226 -13.05 9.85 16.22
C LYS A 226 -12.41 8.45 16.25
N SER A 227 -12.97 7.51 15.49
CA SER A 227 -12.45 6.14 15.33
C SER A 227 -11.11 6.14 14.59
N VAL A 228 -11.01 6.89 13.49
CA VAL A 228 -9.77 7.01 12.71
C VAL A 228 -8.66 7.67 13.53
N ARG A 229 -8.96 8.73 14.29
CA ARG A 229 -7.98 9.32 15.24
C ARG A 229 -7.47 8.32 16.28
N GLN A 230 -8.33 7.41 16.74
CA GLN A 230 -7.92 6.35 17.65
C GLN A 230 -6.95 5.38 16.97
N ALA A 231 -7.24 4.99 15.73
CA ALA A 231 -6.36 4.11 14.96
C ALA A 231 -4.99 4.76 14.73
N ILE A 232 -4.95 6.02 14.29
CA ILE A 232 -3.70 6.78 14.10
C ILE A 232 -2.91 6.90 15.41
N SER A 233 -3.58 7.15 16.54
CA SER A 233 -2.93 7.15 17.85
C SER A 233 -2.30 5.79 18.20
N LEU A 234 -2.97 4.69 17.85
CA LEU A 234 -2.45 3.33 18.08
C LEU A 234 -1.30 2.97 17.14
N LEU A 235 -1.16 3.67 16.01
CA LEU A 235 -0.01 3.59 15.09
C LEU A 235 1.17 4.49 15.55
N GLY A 236 1.12 5.01 16.78
CA GLY A 236 2.20 5.76 17.43
C GLY A 236 2.25 7.25 17.10
N GLU A 237 1.13 7.82 16.63
CA GLU A 237 1.09 9.18 16.08
C GLU A 237 0.16 10.08 16.91
N GLU A 238 0.27 9.96 18.24
CA GLU A 238 -0.57 10.71 19.19
C GLU A 238 -0.33 12.22 19.13
N GLU A 239 0.87 12.66 18.80
CA GLU A 239 1.21 14.08 18.66
C GLU A 239 0.47 14.72 17.49
N PHE A 240 0.50 14.08 16.30
CA PHE A 240 -0.31 14.52 15.16
C PHE A 240 -1.80 14.59 15.52
N VAL A 241 -2.33 13.56 16.18
CA VAL A 241 -3.74 13.54 16.60
C VAL A 241 -4.06 14.69 17.55
N TYR A 242 -3.16 15.00 18.48
CA TYR A 242 -3.30 16.15 19.38
C TYR A 242 -3.31 17.47 18.60
N ASN A 243 -2.36 17.67 17.68
CA ASN A 243 -2.24 18.89 16.87
C ASN A 243 -3.47 19.09 15.97
N HIS A 244 -3.96 18.01 15.35
CA HIS A 244 -5.19 18.01 14.57
C HIS A 244 -6.41 18.40 15.43
N ILE A 245 -6.51 17.91 16.67
CA ILE A 245 -7.58 18.30 17.59
C ILE A 245 -7.45 19.77 18.00
N ALA A 246 -6.24 20.25 18.27
CA ALA A 246 -5.98 21.63 18.64
C ALA A 246 -6.41 22.60 17.52
N PHE A 247 -6.19 22.21 16.26
CA PHE A 247 -6.63 22.98 15.10
C PHE A 247 -8.16 22.96 14.92
N HIS A 248 -8.79 21.79 14.93
CA HIS A 248 -10.23 21.65 14.59
C HIS A 248 -11.20 21.85 15.76
N TYR A 249 -10.74 21.71 17.00
CA TYR A 249 -11.56 21.78 18.23
C TYR A 249 -10.89 22.57 19.37
N PRO A 250 -10.38 23.79 19.13
CA PRO A 250 -9.55 24.53 20.10
C PRO A 250 -10.29 24.81 21.42
N ASP A 251 -11.55 25.21 21.37
CA ASP A 251 -12.34 25.55 22.56
C ASP A 251 -12.64 24.34 23.44
N GLU A 252 -12.99 23.21 22.82
CA GLU A 252 -13.26 21.96 23.53
C GLU A 252 -11.99 21.43 24.20
N LEU A 253 -10.86 21.50 23.49
CA LEU A 253 -9.57 21.12 24.01
C LEU A 253 -9.18 21.99 25.22
N SER A 254 -9.32 23.32 25.08
CA SER A 254 -9.04 24.27 26.17
C SER A 254 -9.90 24.00 27.42
N LYS A 255 -11.21 23.77 27.24
CA LYS A 255 -12.11 23.40 28.35
C LYS A 255 -11.67 22.10 29.03
N ARG A 256 -11.25 21.09 28.24
CA ARG A 256 -10.80 19.81 28.78
C ARG A 256 -9.49 19.93 29.55
N LEU A 257 -8.54 20.72 29.04
CA LEU A 257 -7.27 20.98 29.71
C LEU A 257 -7.47 21.73 31.03
N LYS A 258 -8.35 22.74 31.07
CA LYS A 258 -8.71 23.45 32.31
C LYS A 258 -9.31 22.49 33.35
N LYS A 259 -10.22 21.60 32.94
CA LYS A 259 -10.86 20.61 33.83
C LYS A 259 -9.85 19.59 34.40
N LEU A 260 -8.76 19.31 33.70
CA LEU A 260 -7.70 18.42 34.18
C LEU A 260 -6.72 19.12 35.12
N LYS A 261 -6.46 20.42 34.94
CA LYS A 261 -5.61 21.23 35.84
C LYS A 261 -6.29 21.61 37.16
N GLY A 262 -7.62 21.65 37.18
CA GLY A 262 -8.42 21.93 38.39
C GLY A 262 -8.79 20.69 39.20
N LYS A 263 -8.18 19.54 38.90
CA LYS A 263 -8.24 18.29 39.67
C LYS A 263 -6.83 17.96 40.15
#